data_AF-N8ULW6-F1
#
_entry.id   AF-N8ULW6-F1
#
_cell.length_a   1.000
_cell.length_b   1.000
_cell.length_c   1.000
_cell.angle_alpha   90.00
_cell.angle_beta   90.00
_cell.angle_gamma   90.00
#
_symmetry.space_group_name_H-M   'P 1'
#
loop_
_entity.id
_entity.type
_entity.pdbx_description
1 polymer ?
#
loop_
_entity_poly.entity_id
_entity_poly.type
_entity_poly.pdbx_seq_one_letter_code
_entity_poly.pdbx_strand_id
1 'polypeptide(L)'
;MLILIANRQNSIFTQAKFIQNIGSASYSIYLWHWPVFFLLNYFFIKLNFISLSLSLGLSLLLGWLSYKYIEGSRKSLQKLKKGHIYLLFISTLLLLYPIYKHIEENGLASREKSNTPSNLDKMQMPSVENGWCFYNIKDNHNLKVGSQGFECSIASEQKNAKSALLFGDSFAGHNSPFWDQIGKKLNLNIQAITTNWCYPSLNKEFTGNKQSTAYQQCLLNREYLSKHIDQYDVLIFAGRWSEMDP
;
A
#
# COMPACT_ATOMS: atom_id res chain seq x y z
N MET A 1 34.33 -16.16 20.09
CA MET A 1 35.79 -16.00 20.25
C MET A 1 36.51 -16.37 18.94
N LEU A 2 36.19 -15.68 17.83
CA LEU A 2 36.86 -15.85 16.52
C LEU A 2 37.61 -14.58 16.09
N ILE A 3 37.19 -13.41 16.60
CA ILE A 3 37.84 -12.11 16.35
C ILE A 3 39.22 -12.00 17.02
N LEU A 4 39.50 -12.76 18.08
CA LEU A 4 40.81 -12.75 18.77
C LEU A 4 41.89 -13.61 18.07
N ILE A 5 41.51 -14.57 17.22
CA ILE A 5 42.45 -15.40 16.45
C ILE A 5 43.02 -14.62 15.25
N ALA A 6 42.34 -13.55 14.81
CA ALA A 6 42.75 -12.70 13.69
C ALA A 6 43.79 -11.63 14.06
N ASN A 7 44.31 -11.59 15.29
CA ASN A 7 45.39 -10.66 15.70
C ASN A 7 46.77 -11.07 15.12
N ARG A 8 46.81 -11.44 13.84
CA ARG A 8 48.05 -11.61 13.08
C ARG A 8 48.51 -10.23 12.63
N GLN A 9 49.42 -9.65 13.40
CA GLN A 9 49.98 -8.33 13.09
C GLN A 9 50.86 -8.33 11.83
N ASN A 10 51.29 -9.48 11.30
CA ASN A 10 52.32 -9.59 10.24
C ASN A 10 51.79 -10.04 8.85
N SER A 11 50.55 -9.70 8.48
CA SER A 11 50.00 -10.04 7.15
C SER A 11 50.02 -8.83 6.21
N ILE A 12 50.67 -8.98 5.06
CA ILE A 12 50.82 -7.94 4.03
C ILE A 12 49.45 -7.44 3.55
N PHE A 13 48.46 -8.33 3.47
CA PHE A 13 47.12 -8.00 2.98
C PHE A 13 46.27 -7.24 4.01
N THR A 14 46.38 -7.56 5.30
CA THR A 14 45.58 -6.89 6.35
C THR A 14 46.29 -5.70 6.97
N GLN A 15 47.59 -5.52 6.74
CA GLN A 15 48.36 -4.35 7.17
C GLN A 15 48.16 -3.12 6.29
N ALA A 16 47.63 -3.28 5.07
CA ALA A 16 47.42 -2.15 4.18
C ALA A 16 46.51 -1.12 4.86
N LYS A 17 47.04 0.09 5.06
CA LYS A 17 46.37 1.19 5.78
C LYS A 17 44.99 1.51 5.20
N PHE A 18 44.83 1.33 3.89
CA PHE A 18 43.55 1.47 3.20
C PHE A 18 42.50 0.44 3.66
N ILE A 19 42.88 -0.85 3.73
CA ILE A 19 42.00 -1.95 4.14
C ILE A 19 41.61 -1.78 5.61
N GLN A 20 42.54 -1.36 6.48
CA GLN A 20 42.24 -1.07 7.87
C GLN A 20 41.30 0.13 8.04
N ASN A 21 41.46 1.19 7.23
CA ASN A 21 40.58 2.35 7.26
C ASN A 21 39.14 1.99 6.84
N ILE A 22 38.97 1.16 5.80
CA ILE A 22 37.65 0.65 5.39
C ILE A 22 37.07 -0.25 6.49
N GLY A 23 37.89 -1.15 7.03
CA GLY A 23 37.49 -2.03 8.14
C GLY A 23 37.03 -1.25 9.37
N SER A 24 37.69 -0.13 9.68
CA SER A 24 37.33 0.75 10.79
C SER A 24 36.00 1.46 10.57
N ALA A 25 35.67 1.80 9.31
CA ALA A 25 34.39 2.41 8.93
C ALA A 25 33.28 1.40 8.62
N SER A 26 33.53 0.09 8.79
CA SER A 26 32.62 -0.98 8.37
C SER A 26 31.23 -0.90 8.99
N TYR A 27 31.14 -0.49 10.26
CA TYR A 27 29.87 -0.27 10.94
C TYR A 27 29.07 0.88 10.30
N SER A 28 29.69 2.03 10.04
CA SER A 28 29.02 3.14 9.37
C SER A 28 28.61 2.78 7.94
N ILE A 29 29.45 2.06 7.19
CA ILE A 29 29.12 1.56 5.85
C ILE A 29 27.90 0.62 5.90
N TYR A 30 27.83 -0.27 6.89
CA TYR A 30 26.67 -1.14 7.12
C TYR A 30 25.39 -0.33 7.40
N LEU A 31 25.47 0.83 8.08
CA LEU A 31 24.28 1.66 8.26
C LEU A 31 23.82 2.34 6.95
N TRP A 32 24.74 2.75 6.08
CA TRP A 32 24.42 3.50 4.86
C TRP A 32 24.10 2.65 3.63
N HIS A 33 24.53 1.38 3.57
CA HIS A 33 24.26 0.55 2.39
C HIS A 33 22.76 0.31 2.16
N TRP A 34 21.99 0.11 3.23
CA TRP A 34 20.57 -0.18 3.12
C TRP A 34 19.72 1.03 2.70
N PRO A 35 19.89 2.24 3.30
CA PRO A 35 19.21 3.46 2.81
C PRO A 35 19.51 3.78 1.35
N VAL A 36 20.77 3.63 0.92
CA VAL A 36 21.15 3.88 -0.47
C VAL A 36 20.47 2.88 -1.41
N PHE A 37 20.47 1.59 -1.05
CA PHE A 37 19.79 0.55 -1.83
C PHE A 37 18.26 0.75 -1.87
N PHE A 38 17.66 1.10 -0.74
CA PHE A 38 16.25 1.42 -0.64
C PHE A 38 15.86 2.56 -1.59
N LEU A 39 16.61 3.67 -1.58
CA LEU A 39 16.35 4.81 -2.46
C LEU A 39 16.41 4.45 -3.94
N LEU A 40 17.35 3.60 -4.36
CA LEU A 40 17.43 3.13 -5.74
C LEU A 40 16.17 2.37 -6.18
N ASN A 41 15.68 1.46 -5.34
CA ASN A 41 14.46 0.71 -5.63
C ASN A 41 13.22 1.60 -5.56
N TYR A 42 13.17 2.52 -4.59
CA TYR A 42 12.06 3.45 -4.42
C TYR A 42 11.84 4.35 -5.65
N PHE A 43 12.93 4.80 -6.29
CA PHE A 43 12.86 5.58 -7.53
C PHE A 43 12.73 4.72 -8.80
N PHE A 44 12.41 3.42 -8.67
CA PHE A 44 12.25 2.47 -9.78
C PHE A 44 13.45 2.44 -10.74
N ILE A 45 14.66 2.70 -10.23
CA ILE A 45 15.88 2.64 -11.04
C ILE A 45 16.19 1.16 -11.28
N LYS A 46 16.21 0.75 -12.55
CA LYS A 46 16.55 -0.63 -12.92
C LYS A 46 17.93 -0.99 -12.38
N LEU A 47 18.01 -2.13 -11.71
CA LEU A 47 19.26 -2.71 -11.21
C LEU A 47 20.10 -3.19 -12.41
N ASN A 48 21.00 -2.34 -12.88
CA ASN A 48 22.03 -2.67 -13.85
C ASN A 48 23.42 -2.59 -13.19
N PHE A 49 24.45 -3.05 -13.91
CA PHE A 49 25.82 -3.06 -13.37
C PHE A 49 26.29 -1.67 -12.93
N ILE A 50 25.87 -0.63 -13.65
CA ILE A 50 26.25 0.77 -13.39
C ILE A 50 25.57 1.27 -12.11
N SER A 51 24.25 1.08 -11.98
CA SER A 51 23.48 1.52 -10.81
C SER A 51 23.93 0.80 -9.54
N LEU A 52 24.26 -0.49 -9.65
CA LEU A 52 24.78 -1.28 -8.53
C LEU A 52 26.17 -0.78 -8.11
N SER A 53 27.06 -0.52 -9.08
CA SER A 53 28.41 -0.01 -8.80
C SER A 53 28.36 1.39 -8.16
N LEU A 54 27.49 2.27 -8.65
CA LEU A 54 27.26 3.60 -8.06
C LEU A 54 26.67 3.51 -6.66
N SER A 55 25.71 2.60 -6.43
CA SER A 55 25.13 2.33 -5.11
C SER A 55 26.21 1.98 -4.10
N LEU A 56 27.03 0.98 -4.43
CA LEU A 56 28.12 0.51 -3.58
C LEU A 56 29.14 1.62 -3.30
N GLY A 57 29.54 2.37 -4.34
CA GLY A 57 30.44 3.51 -4.19
C GLY A 57 29.87 4.59 -3.27
N LEU A 58 28.58 4.90 -3.40
CA LEU A 58 27.91 5.89 -2.56
C LEU A 58 27.77 5.42 -1.11
N SER A 59 27.45 4.14 -0.89
CA SER A 59 27.40 3.55 0.45
C SER A 59 28.76 3.57 1.15
N LEU A 60 29.85 3.28 0.42
CA LEU A 60 31.21 3.38 0.94
C LEU A 60 31.58 4.83 1.29
N LEU A 61 31.26 5.78 0.41
CA LEU A 61 31.55 7.19 0.62
C LEU A 61 30.78 7.76 1.82
N LEU A 62 29.46 7.57 1.86
CA LEU A 62 28.60 8.06 2.95
C LEU A 62 28.95 7.38 4.27
N GLY A 63 29.21 6.07 4.24
CA GLY A 63 29.69 5.31 5.40
C GLY A 63 31.02 5.87 5.94
N TRP A 64 32.00 6.10 5.07
CA TRP A 64 33.29 6.67 5.48
C TRP A 64 33.18 8.10 6.02
N LEU A 65 32.35 8.95 5.39
CA LEU A 65 32.08 10.30 5.90
C LEU A 65 31.41 10.25 7.27
N SER A 66 30.43 9.36 7.45
CA SER A 66 29.74 9.15 8.72
C SER A 66 30.71 8.67 9.81
N TYR A 67 31.60 7.72 9.51
CA TYR A 67 32.66 7.30 10.42
C TYR A 67 33.56 8.47 10.83
N LYS A 68 34.04 9.25 9.86
CA LYS A 68 34.99 10.35 10.12
C LYS A 68 34.40 11.48 10.94
N TYR A 69 33.18 11.92 10.62
CA TYR A 69 32.58 13.14 11.20
C TYR A 69 31.63 12.86 12.37
N ILE A 70 30.86 11.77 12.32
CA ILE A 70 29.87 11.46 13.36
C ILE A 70 30.52 10.61 14.46
N GLU A 71 31.22 9.53 14.11
CA GLU A 71 31.80 8.63 15.12
C GLU A 71 32.97 9.28 15.88
N GLY A 72 33.78 10.10 15.19
CA GLY A 72 34.82 10.92 15.82
C GLY A 72 34.29 11.93 16.85
N SER A 73 33.06 12.43 16.64
CA SER A 73 32.41 13.39 17.54
C SER A 73 32.01 12.78 18.89
N ARG A 74 31.94 11.44 19.01
CA ARG A 74 31.65 10.74 20.27
C ARG A 74 32.65 11.11 21.38
N LYS A 75 33.94 11.28 21.03
CA LYS A 75 34.98 11.66 22.00
C LYS A 75 34.79 13.07 22.56
N SER A 76 34.18 13.97 21.78
CA SER A 76 33.85 15.33 22.21
C SER A 76 32.56 15.33 23.05
N LEU A 77 31.53 14.59 22.62
CA LEU A 77 30.26 14.43 23.33
C LEU A 77 30.44 13.78 24.72
N GLN A 78 31.40 12.87 24.89
CA GLN A 78 31.75 12.28 26.18
C GLN A 78 32.29 13.29 27.21
N LYS A 79 32.80 14.45 26.75
CA LYS A 79 33.28 15.52 27.64
C LYS A 79 32.17 16.45 28.13
N LEU A 80 30.97 16.36 27.55
CA LEU A 80 29.83 17.19 27.94
C LEU A 80 29.22 16.68 29.25
N LYS A 81 28.82 17.61 30.12
CA LYS A 81 28.09 17.27 31.34
C LYS A 81 26.71 16.70 30.97
N LYS A 82 26.26 15.65 31.68
CA LYS A 82 24.96 15.00 31.45
C LYS A 82 23.78 15.98 31.34
N GLY A 83 23.76 17.04 32.14
CA GLY A 83 22.72 18.08 32.07
C GLY A 83 22.60 18.78 30.72
N HIS A 84 23.73 19.04 30.04
CA HIS A 84 23.71 19.65 28.70
C HIS A 84 23.20 18.69 27.64
N ILE A 85 23.47 17.39 27.80
CA ILE A 85 22.97 16.33 26.91
C ILE A 85 21.43 16.24 27.04
N TYR A 86 20.91 16.22 28.27
CA TYR A 86 19.46 16.22 28.50
C TYR A 86 18.80 17.50 27.96
N LEU A 87 19.43 18.67 28.13
CA LEU A 87 18.93 19.93 27.57
C LEU A 87 18.87 19.91 26.04
N LEU A 88 19.90 19.41 25.37
CA LEU A 88 19.91 19.25 23.91
C LEU A 88 18.86 18.26 23.44
N PHE A 89 18.68 17.15 24.16
CA PHE A 89 17.67 16.15 23.82
C PHE A 89 16.25 16.73 23.97
N ILE A 90 15.96 17.40 25.09
CA ILE A 90 14.66 18.04 25.33
C ILE A 90 14.40 19.15 24.32
N SER A 91 15.41 19.97 23.98
CA SER A 91 15.24 21.03 22.98
C SER A 91 14.96 20.46 21.58
N THR A 92 15.59 19.36 21.19
CA THR A 92 15.28 18.69 19.91
C THR A 92 13.85 18.14 19.89
N LEU A 93 13.38 17.53 20.98
CA LEU A 93 11.99 17.06 21.08
C LEU A 93 10.98 18.22 21.02
N LEU A 94 11.26 19.31 21.73
CA LEU A 94 10.41 20.51 21.74
C LEU A 94 10.36 21.18 20.37
N LEU A 95 11.44 21.13 19.58
CA LEU A 95 11.47 21.64 18.21
C LEU A 95 10.72 20.74 17.23
N LEU A 96 10.78 19.42 17.42
CA LEU A 96 10.11 18.45 16.54
C LEU A 96 8.61 18.31 16.82
N TYR A 97 8.18 18.51 18.06
CA TYR A 97 6.77 18.42 18.45
C TYR A 97 5.81 19.34 17.67
N PRO A 98 6.09 20.66 17.48
CA PRO A 98 5.21 21.52 16.69
C PRO A 98 5.20 21.12 15.21
N ILE A 99 6.33 20.62 14.68
CA ILE A 99 6.40 20.10 13.30
C ILE A 99 5.51 18.85 13.18
N TYR A 100 5.59 17.93 14.14
CA TYR A 100 4.72 16.76 14.21
C TYR A 100 3.25 17.15 14.29
N LYS A 101 2.88 18.08 15.18
CA LYS A 101 1.51 18.56 15.33
C LYS A 101 0.97 19.22 14.08
N HIS A 102 1.79 20.04 13.42
CA HIS A 102 1.42 20.67 12.16
C HIS A 102 1.16 19.64 11.05
N ILE A 103 1.99 18.59 10.96
CA ILE A 103 1.81 17.48 10.01
C ILE A 103 0.58 16.62 10.38
N GLU A 104 0.28 16.44 11.67
CA GLU A 104 -0.88 15.66 12.13
C GLU A 104 -2.21 16.37 11.81
N GLU A 105 -2.28 17.69 11.98
CA GLU A 105 -3.50 18.47 11.79
C GLU A 105 -3.82 18.74 10.31
N ASN A 106 -2.82 19.09 9.50
CA ASN A 106 -3.03 19.54 8.11
C ASN A 106 -2.15 18.82 7.08
N GLY A 107 -1.38 17.80 7.49
CA GLY A 107 -0.35 17.23 6.63
C GLY A 107 0.71 18.27 6.24
N LEU A 108 1.44 17.97 5.17
CA LEU A 108 2.20 19.00 4.46
C LEU A 108 1.33 19.48 3.31
N ALA A 109 0.56 20.55 3.53
CA ALA A 109 -0.35 21.11 2.52
C ALA A 109 0.34 21.40 1.17
N SER A 110 1.65 21.70 1.18
CA SER A 110 2.47 21.88 -0.02
C SER A 110 2.76 20.59 -0.81
N ARG A 111 2.46 19.40 -0.28
CA ARG A 111 2.46 18.13 -1.03
C ARG A 111 1.27 18.05 -1.97
N GLU A 112 0.19 18.77 -1.68
CA GLU A 112 -1.01 18.88 -2.52
C GLU A 112 -0.88 20.08 -3.47
N LYS A 113 0.21 20.12 -4.24
CA LYS A 113 0.49 21.19 -5.21
C LYS A 113 -0.13 20.94 -6.59
N SER A 114 -0.90 19.86 -6.74
CA SER A 114 -1.79 19.68 -7.88
C SER A 114 -3.11 20.39 -7.59
N ASN A 115 -3.78 20.86 -8.63
CA ASN A 115 -5.18 21.30 -8.60
C ASN A 115 -6.11 20.14 -8.18
N THR A 116 -5.95 19.61 -6.97
CA THR A 116 -6.90 18.70 -6.36
C THR A 116 -8.10 19.57 -6.05
N PRO A 117 -9.25 19.36 -6.71
CA PRO A 117 -10.41 20.15 -6.39
C PRO A 117 -10.75 19.91 -4.92
N SER A 118 -11.35 20.91 -4.28
CA SER A 118 -11.96 20.91 -2.94
C SER A 118 -13.09 19.89 -2.74
N ASN A 119 -12.92 18.70 -3.29
CA ASN A 119 -13.89 17.67 -3.58
C ASN A 119 -13.37 16.31 -3.12
N LEU A 120 -12.63 16.26 -2.00
CA LEU A 120 -12.42 14.99 -1.29
C LEU A 120 -13.78 14.40 -0.85
N ASP A 121 -14.79 15.24 -0.66
CA ASP A 121 -16.21 14.87 -0.56
C ASP A 121 -16.76 14.11 -1.79
N LYS A 122 -16.05 14.10 -2.93
CA LYS A 122 -16.43 13.33 -4.14
C LYS A 122 -15.76 11.96 -4.22
N MET A 123 -14.76 11.65 -3.39
CA MET A 123 -14.29 10.27 -3.24
C MET A 123 -15.23 9.49 -2.32
N GLN A 124 -16.50 9.44 -2.70
CA GLN A 124 -17.48 8.59 -2.05
C GLN A 124 -17.43 7.21 -2.68
N MET A 125 -17.51 6.18 -1.85
CA MET A 125 -17.69 4.82 -2.32
C MET A 125 -18.95 4.78 -3.21
N PRO A 126 -18.87 4.24 -4.44
CA PRO A 126 -20.05 3.93 -5.21
C PRO A 126 -20.99 3.07 -4.36
N SER A 127 -22.26 3.42 -4.30
CA SER A 127 -23.31 2.74 -3.55
C SER A 127 -24.67 2.95 -4.22
N VAL A 128 -25.66 2.17 -3.79
CA VAL A 128 -27.05 2.38 -4.22
C VAL A 128 -27.62 3.75 -3.88
N GLU A 129 -27.09 4.42 -2.84
CA GLU A 129 -27.57 5.75 -2.43
C GLU A 129 -27.11 6.87 -3.37
N ASN A 130 -25.97 6.71 -4.04
CA ASN A 130 -25.42 7.68 -4.97
C ASN A 130 -25.49 7.21 -6.44
N GLY A 131 -26.43 6.32 -6.75
CA GLY A 131 -26.79 5.91 -8.11
C GLY A 131 -25.94 4.77 -8.71
N TRP A 132 -25.15 4.08 -7.89
CA TRP A 132 -24.34 2.93 -8.31
C TRP A 132 -24.87 1.61 -7.73
N CYS A 133 -24.24 0.49 -8.07
CA CYS A 133 -24.80 -0.84 -7.75
C CYS A 133 -24.08 -1.60 -6.63
N PHE A 134 -23.32 -0.90 -5.78
CA PHE A 134 -22.74 -1.55 -4.61
C PHE A 134 -23.75 -1.65 -3.47
N TYR A 135 -24.17 -2.87 -3.16
CA TYR A 135 -25.14 -3.18 -2.13
C TYR A 135 -24.46 -3.29 -0.76
N ASN A 136 -24.11 -2.13 -0.18
CA ASN A 136 -23.42 -2.03 1.12
C ASN A 136 -24.35 -2.33 2.32
N ILE A 137 -24.91 -3.54 2.38
CA ILE A 137 -25.89 -3.96 3.38
C ILE A 137 -25.31 -4.06 4.81
N LYS A 138 -23.99 -4.14 4.95
CA LYS A 138 -23.34 -4.17 6.27
C LYS A 138 -23.40 -2.80 6.95
N ASP A 139 -23.14 -1.72 6.22
CA ASP A 139 -23.12 -0.37 6.81
C ASP A 139 -24.43 0.39 6.61
N ASN A 140 -25.19 0.08 5.56
CA ASN A 140 -26.46 0.73 5.27
C ASN A 140 -27.65 -0.05 5.84
N HIS A 141 -28.21 0.45 6.95
CA HIS A 141 -29.34 -0.18 7.64
C HIS A 141 -30.69 -0.07 6.91
N ASN A 142 -30.80 0.79 5.89
CA ASN A 142 -31.99 0.90 5.05
C ASN A 142 -32.09 -0.28 4.08
N LEU A 143 -30.95 -0.88 3.71
CA LEU A 143 -30.90 -2.07 2.87
C LEU A 143 -31.31 -3.31 3.67
N LYS A 144 -31.98 -4.24 3.00
CA LYS A 144 -32.48 -5.49 3.58
C LYS A 144 -31.99 -6.66 2.75
N VAL A 145 -31.82 -7.80 3.42
CA VAL A 145 -31.43 -9.02 2.73
C VAL A 145 -32.59 -9.41 1.79
N GLY A 146 -32.31 -9.57 0.50
CA GLY A 146 -33.37 -9.86 -0.47
C GLY A 146 -32.96 -9.70 -1.93
N SER A 147 -33.97 -9.76 -2.80
CA SER A 147 -33.82 -9.68 -4.26
C SER A 147 -33.39 -8.31 -4.76
N GLN A 148 -33.58 -7.25 -3.96
CA GLN A 148 -33.16 -5.90 -4.31
C GLN A 148 -31.65 -5.80 -4.59
N GLY A 149 -30.85 -6.71 -4.02
CA GLY A 149 -29.42 -6.82 -4.31
C GLY A 149 -29.08 -7.27 -5.74
N PHE A 150 -30.09 -7.63 -6.55
CA PHE A 150 -29.92 -8.08 -7.94
C PHE A 150 -30.46 -7.07 -8.96
N GLU A 151 -31.23 -6.07 -8.56
CA GLU A 151 -32.05 -5.27 -9.48
C GLU A 151 -31.26 -4.13 -10.15
N CYS A 152 -30.03 -3.87 -9.72
CA CYS A 152 -29.26 -2.73 -10.19
C CYS A 152 -28.47 -3.06 -11.47
N SER A 153 -28.57 -2.18 -12.47
CA SER A 153 -27.84 -2.26 -13.74
C SER A 153 -27.17 -0.94 -14.08
N ILE A 154 -26.04 -0.99 -14.78
CA ILE A 154 -25.25 0.15 -15.26
C ILE A 154 -24.93 0.00 -16.76
N ALA A 155 -24.26 1.01 -17.32
CA ALA A 155 -23.81 1.09 -18.70
C ALA A 155 -24.89 1.42 -19.75
N SER A 156 -25.16 0.52 -20.71
CA SER A 156 -26.04 0.78 -21.85
C SER A 156 -27.48 0.33 -21.61
N GLU A 157 -28.44 1.20 -21.94
CA GLU A 157 -29.88 0.93 -21.91
C GLU A 157 -30.45 0.61 -23.31
N GLN A 158 -29.59 0.46 -24.32
CA GLN A 158 -30.04 0.16 -25.68
C GLN A 158 -30.63 -1.25 -25.76
N LYS A 159 -31.72 -1.43 -26.53
CA LYS A 159 -32.39 -2.73 -26.70
C LYS A 159 -31.52 -3.83 -27.32
N ASN A 160 -30.49 -3.45 -28.08
CA ASN A 160 -29.54 -4.37 -28.71
C ASN A 160 -28.24 -4.53 -27.91
N ALA A 161 -28.16 -3.96 -26.70
CA ALA A 161 -27.01 -4.13 -25.83
C ALA A 161 -26.90 -5.60 -25.40
N LYS A 162 -25.68 -6.12 -25.35
CA LYS A 162 -25.43 -7.48 -24.84
C LYS A 162 -25.60 -7.52 -23.33
N SER A 163 -26.13 -8.62 -22.81
CA SER A 163 -26.30 -8.79 -21.37
C SER A 163 -24.95 -9.10 -20.72
N ALA A 164 -24.65 -8.46 -19.60
CA ALA A 164 -23.42 -8.66 -18.86
C ALA A 164 -23.70 -8.73 -17.36
N LEU A 165 -22.94 -9.55 -16.64
CA LEU A 165 -23.01 -9.66 -15.19
C LEU A 165 -21.69 -9.21 -14.55
N LEU A 166 -21.74 -8.22 -13.67
CA LEU A 166 -20.65 -7.87 -12.76
C LEU A 166 -20.95 -8.50 -11.39
N PHE A 167 -20.20 -9.52 -11.01
CA PHE A 167 -20.36 -10.22 -9.74
C PHE A 167 -19.12 -10.07 -8.87
N GLY A 168 -19.31 -9.75 -7.59
CA GLY A 168 -18.18 -9.69 -6.66
C GLY A 168 -18.41 -8.99 -5.33
N ASP A 169 -17.29 -8.70 -4.67
CA ASP A 169 -17.29 -8.04 -3.36
C ASP A 169 -17.24 -6.50 -3.47
N SER A 170 -16.80 -5.83 -2.41
CA SER A 170 -16.62 -4.37 -2.38
C SER A 170 -15.64 -3.85 -3.44
N PHE A 171 -14.68 -4.65 -3.91
CA PHE A 171 -13.79 -4.26 -5.00
C PHE A 171 -14.53 -4.23 -6.34
N ALA A 172 -15.48 -5.15 -6.58
CA ALA A 172 -16.36 -5.08 -7.74
C ALA A 172 -17.24 -3.82 -7.67
N GLY A 173 -17.88 -3.61 -6.51
CA GLY A 173 -18.73 -2.45 -6.26
C GLY A 173 -18.01 -1.11 -6.42
N HIS A 174 -16.80 -0.99 -5.86
CA HIS A 174 -15.96 0.22 -5.98
C HIS A 174 -15.64 0.57 -7.43
N ASN A 175 -15.48 -0.43 -8.29
CA ASN A 175 -15.13 -0.24 -9.69
C ASN A 175 -16.35 -0.12 -10.62
N SER A 176 -17.57 -0.04 -10.07
CA SER A 176 -18.78 0.13 -10.89
C SER A 176 -18.70 1.33 -11.86
N PRO A 177 -18.19 2.52 -11.48
CA PRO A 177 -18.07 3.64 -12.43
C PRO A 177 -17.13 3.36 -13.60
N PHE A 178 -16.07 2.58 -13.37
CA PHE A 178 -15.17 2.15 -14.44
C PHE A 178 -15.91 1.20 -15.41
N TRP A 179 -16.64 0.22 -14.87
CA TRP A 179 -17.42 -0.72 -15.68
C TRP A 179 -18.56 -0.06 -16.44
N ASP A 180 -19.18 0.98 -15.89
CA ASP A 180 -20.18 1.80 -16.59
C ASP A 180 -19.59 2.45 -17.87
N GLN A 181 -18.41 3.06 -17.77
CA GLN A 181 -17.74 3.67 -18.93
C GLN A 181 -17.37 2.63 -19.99
N ILE A 182 -16.79 1.50 -19.57
CA ILE A 182 -16.41 0.42 -20.49
C ILE A 182 -17.65 -0.20 -21.14
N GLY A 183 -18.69 -0.47 -20.36
CA GLY A 183 -19.94 -1.06 -20.83
C GLY A 183 -20.63 -0.17 -21.85
N LYS A 184 -20.69 1.16 -21.64
CA LYS A 184 -21.24 2.11 -22.62
C LYS A 184 -20.50 2.04 -23.96
N LYS A 185 -19.17 1.97 -23.92
CA LYS A 185 -18.33 1.89 -25.12
C LYS A 185 -18.51 0.56 -25.88
N LEU A 186 -18.76 -0.52 -25.16
CA LEU A 186 -18.94 -1.87 -25.71
C LEU A 186 -20.41 -2.24 -25.96
N ASN A 187 -21.35 -1.33 -25.71
CA ASN A 187 -22.79 -1.55 -25.73
C ASN A 187 -23.23 -2.77 -24.89
N LEU A 188 -22.82 -2.79 -23.62
CA LEU A 188 -23.20 -3.79 -22.63
C LEU A 188 -24.24 -3.22 -21.67
N ASN A 189 -25.27 -4.01 -21.35
CA ASN A 189 -26.13 -3.78 -20.20
C ASN A 189 -25.60 -4.62 -19.04
N ILE A 190 -24.99 -3.97 -18.04
CA ILE A 190 -24.28 -4.66 -16.97
C ILE A 190 -25.16 -4.70 -15.72
N GLN A 191 -25.73 -5.85 -15.42
CA GLN A 191 -26.33 -6.11 -14.11
C GLN A 191 -25.22 -6.31 -13.08
N ALA A 192 -25.25 -5.55 -11.99
CA ALA A 192 -24.18 -5.55 -11.00
C ALA A 192 -24.69 -6.13 -9.68
N ILE A 193 -24.19 -7.32 -9.35
CA ILE A 193 -24.50 -8.05 -8.11
C ILE A 193 -23.25 -8.01 -7.24
N THR A 194 -23.16 -6.96 -6.42
CA THR A 194 -21.98 -6.71 -5.58
C THR A 194 -22.36 -6.38 -4.14
N THR A 195 -21.69 -7.00 -3.16
CA THR A 195 -21.94 -6.74 -1.72
C THR A 195 -20.68 -6.95 -0.88
N ASN A 196 -20.72 -6.67 0.42
CA ASN A 196 -19.54 -6.73 1.28
C ASN A 196 -18.94 -8.14 1.35
N TRP A 197 -17.62 -8.27 1.14
CA TRP A 197 -16.83 -9.52 1.27
C TRP A 197 -17.30 -10.72 0.45
N CYS A 198 -18.26 -10.54 -0.46
CA CYS A 198 -18.81 -11.62 -1.27
C CYS A 198 -17.99 -11.87 -2.53
N TYR A 199 -16.79 -12.39 -2.36
CA TYR A 199 -15.92 -12.65 -3.50
C TYR A 199 -16.52 -13.72 -4.45
N PRO A 200 -16.14 -13.69 -5.74
CA PRO A 200 -16.66 -14.63 -6.74
C PRO A 200 -16.32 -16.09 -6.42
N SER A 201 -17.32 -16.84 -5.95
CA SER A 201 -17.22 -18.25 -5.59
C SER A 201 -18.62 -18.85 -5.46
N LEU A 202 -18.73 -20.18 -5.60
CA LEU A 202 -19.97 -20.92 -5.37
C LEU A 202 -20.03 -21.62 -4.00
N ASN A 203 -18.93 -21.61 -3.25
CA ASN A 203 -18.90 -22.21 -1.91
C ASN A 203 -19.54 -21.27 -0.86
N LYS A 204 -19.48 -21.66 0.42
CA LYS A 204 -19.98 -20.86 1.55
C LYS A 204 -18.87 -20.06 2.26
N GLU A 205 -17.68 -19.98 1.69
CA GLU A 205 -16.57 -19.27 2.31
C GLU A 205 -16.71 -17.75 2.14
N PHE A 206 -16.30 -17.02 3.17
CA PHE A 206 -16.59 -15.60 3.32
C PHE A 206 -15.53 -14.96 4.20
N THR A 207 -14.96 -13.84 3.77
CA THR A 207 -13.84 -13.18 4.47
C THR A 207 -14.30 -12.23 5.58
N GLY A 208 -15.59 -11.90 5.62
CA GLY A 208 -16.21 -11.11 6.68
C GLY A 208 -16.84 -11.95 7.81
N ASN A 209 -17.66 -11.31 8.64
CA ASN A 209 -18.40 -11.99 9.71
C ASN A 209 -19.57 -12.84 9.12
N LYS A 210 -19.52 -14.17 9.30
CA LYS A 210 -20.56 -15.12 8.85
C LYS A 210 -21.92 -14.98 9.57
N GLN A 211 -22.04 -14.13 10.60
CA GLN A 211 -23.31 -13.80 11.27
C GLN A 211 -23.93 -12.49 10.74
N SER A 212 -23.28 -11.81 9.80
CA SER A 212 -23.74 -10.52 9.27
C SER A 212 -24.83 -10.66 8.21
N THR A 213 -25.61 -9.59 8.02
CA THR A 213 -26.54 -9.44 6.88
C THR A 213 -25.83 -9.55 5.54
N ALA A 214 -24.58 -9.10 5.44
CA ALA A 214 -23.77 -9.24 4.23
C ALA A 214 -23.47 -10.70 3.87
N TYR A 215 -23.24 -11.57 4.86
CA TYR A 215 -23.07 -13.00 4.58
C TYR A 215 -24.37 -13.62 4.06
N GLN A 216 -25.51 -13.28 4.67
CA GLN A 216 -26.82 -13.75 4.22
C GLN A 216 -27.11 -13.30 2.78
N GLN A 217 -26.87 -12.02 2.49
CA GLN A 217 -27.00 -11.49 1.12
C GLN A 217 -26.02 -12.18 0.16
N CYS A 218 -24.77 -12.44 0.59
CA CYS A 218 -23.79 -13.12 -0.25
C CYS A 218 -24.24 -14.53 -0.66
N LEU A 219 -24.86 -15.29 0.25
CA LEU A 219 -25.41 -16.60 -0.09
C LEU A 219 -26.52 -16.49 -1.14
N LEU A 220 -27.40 -15.50 -1.03
CA LEU A 220 -28.43 -15.22 -2.04
C LEU A 220 -27.82 -14.81 -3.39
N ASN A 221 -26.80 -13.94 -3.37
CA ASN A 221 -26.06 -13.55 -4.55
C ASN A 221 -25.43 -14.77 -5.25
N ARG A 222 -24.81 -15.67 -4.51
CA ARG A 222 -24.19 -16.89 -5.05
C ARG A 222 -25.23 -17.88 -5.59
N GLU A 223 -26.37 -18.01 -4.92
CA GLU A 223 -27.48 -18.81 -5.42
C GLU A 223 -28.03 -18.24 -6.74
N TYR A 224 -28.20 -16.92 -6.81
CA TYR A 224 -28.59 -16.24 -8.04
C TYR A 224 -27.59 -16.50 -9.15
N LEU A 225 -26.29 -16.28 -8.88
CA LEU A 225 -25.21 -16.54 -9.83
C LEU A 225 -25.28 -17.98 -10.35
N SER A 226 -25.34 -18.98 -9.46
CA SER A 226 -25.39 -20.39 -9.84
C SER A 226 -26.57 -20.75 -10.75
N LYS A 227 -27.70 -20.04 -10.64
CA LYS A 227 -28.93 -20.32 -11.41
C LYS A 227 -29.01 -19.55 -12.73
N HIS A 228 -28.35 -18.39 -12.83
CA HIS A 228 -28.53 -17.45 -13.94
C HIS A 228 -27.24 -17.14 -14.72
N ILE A 229 -26.10 -17.70 -14.33
CA ILE A 229 -24.80 -17.43 -14.98
C ILE A 229 -24.83 -17.65 -16.50
N ASP A 230 -25.58 -18.65 -16.98
CA ASP A 230 -25.69 -19.00 -18.40
C ASP A 230 -26.60 -18.04 -19.21
N GLN A 231 -27.25 -17.09 -18.55
CA GLN A 231 -28.17 -16.12 -19.20
C GLN A 231 -27.47 -14.84 -19.69
N TYR A 232 -26.19 -14.66 -19.35
CA TYR A 232 -25.42 -13.48 -19.70
C TYR A 232 -24.44 -13.76 -20.84
N ASP A 233 -24.34 -12.83 -21.79
CA ASP A 233 -23.35 -12.91 -22.87
C ASP A 233 -21.91 -12.69 -22.35
N VAL A 234 -21.76 -11.91 -21.27
CA VAL A 234 -20.47 -11.53 -20.68
C VAL A 234 -20.49 -11.68 -19.16
N LEU A 235 -19.46 -12.32 -18.60
CA LEU A 235 -19.28 -12.47 -17.16
C LEU A 235 -18.05 -11.68 -16.70
N ILE A 236 -18.22 -10.87 -15.67
CA ILE A 236 -17.17 -10.04 -15.07
C ILE A 236 -17.10 -10.40 -13.59
N PHE A 237 -16.00 -11.04 -13.19
CA PHE A 237 -15.71 -11.35 -11.80
C PHE A 237 -14.64 -10.40 -11.27
N ALA A 238 -14.96 -9.71 -10.17
CA ALA A 238 -14.02 -8.83 -9.50
C ALA A 238 -14.09 -9.04 -7.99
N GLY A 239 -12.96 -9.00 -7.31
CA GLY A 239 -12.91 -9.22 -5.88
C GLY A 239 -11.53 -9.07 -5.30
N ARG A 240 -11.43 -9.19 -3.99
CA ARG A 240 -10.15 -9.28 -3.29
C ARG A 240 -9.61 -10.70 -3.34
N TRP A 241 -8.78 -10.97 -4.35
CA TRP A 241 -8.21 -12.30 -4.57
C TRP A 241 -7.12 -12.72 -3.56
N SER A 242 -6.47 -11.76 -2.90
CA SER A 242 -5.35 -12.02 -1.98
C SER A 242 -5.73 -12.84 -0.74
N GLU A 243 -7.01 -12.92 -0.41
CA GLU A 243 -7.51 -13.69 0.75
C GLU A 243 -7.97 -15.11 0.35
N MET A 244 -7.75 -15.50 -0.90
CA MET A 244 -8.12 -16.82 -1.43
C MET A 244 -6.93 -17.76 -1.67
N ASP A 245 -5.70 -17.31 -1.43
CA ASP A 245 -4.53 -18.21 -1.49
C ASP A 245 -4.54 -19.14 -0.26
N PRO A 246 -4.32 -20.46 -0.47
CA PRO A 246 -4.36 -21.48 0.59
C PRO A 246 -3.23 -21.36 1.62
#